data_AF-A0A5J4PJD3-F1
#
_entry.id   AF-A0A5J4PJD3-F1
#
_cell.length_a   1.000
_cell.length_b   1.000
_cell.length_c   1.000
_cell.angle_alpha   90.00
_cell.angle_beta   90.00
_cell.angle_gamma   90.00
#
_symmetry.space_group_name_H-M   'P 1'
#
loop_
_entity.id
_entity.type
_entity.pdbx_description
1 polymer ?
#
loop_
_entity_poly.entity_id
_entity_poly.type
_entity_poly.pdbx_seq_one_letter_code
_entity_poly.pdbx_strand_id
1 'polypeptide(L)' 'MKILLTGASGFLGSHIAEVLYAEGHKLLLTKRYKSNLWRCSSFRDGVQWTNTDTNQFE' A
#
# COMPACT_ATOMS: atom_id res chain seq x y z
N MET A 1 8.61 8.08 9.24
CA MET A 1 7.33 8.48 9.87
C MET A 1 6.29 7.36 9.69
N LYS A 2 5.10 7.45 10.32
CA LYS A 2 3.97 6.53 10.02
C LYS A 2 3.05 7.20 9.00
N ILE A 3 2.77 6.54 7.88
CA ILE A 3 2.00 7.11 6.76
C ILE A 3 0.89 6.16 6.35
N LEU A 4 -0.34 6.67 6.27
CA LEU A 4 -1.45 6.02 5.59
C LEU A 4 -1.52 6.54 4.15
N LEU A 5 -1.40 5.65 3.17
CA LEU A 5 -1.54 6.00 1.76
C LEU A 5 -2.71 5.24 1.14
N THR A 6 -3.67 6.00 0.60
CA THR A 6 -4.82 5.44 -0.10
C THR A 6 -4.53 5.24 -1.59
N GLY A 7 -5.20 4.26 -2.20
CA GLY A 7 -5.01 3.98 -3.63
C GLY A 7 -3.61 3.47 -3.97
N ALA A 8 -2.91 2.88 -3.00
CA ALA A 8 -1.52 2.46 -3.12
C ALA A 8 -1.29 1.36 -4.17
N SER A 9 -2.32 0.57 -4.49
CA SER A 9 -2.26 -0.42 -5.59
C SER A 9 -2.44 0.19 -7.00
N GLY A 10 -2.75 1.49 -7.08
CA GLY A 10 -2.97 2.21 -8.33
C GLY A 10 -1.67 2.64 -9.03
N PHE A 11 -1.77 3.26 -10.21
CA PHE A 11 -0.59 3.70 -10.96
C PHE A 11 0.27 4.69 -10.18
N LEU A 12 -0.30 5.84 -9.78
CA LEU A 12 0.45 6.85 -9.04
C LEU A 12 0.76 6.39 -7.60
N GLY A 13 -0.22 5.78 -6.94
CA GLY A 13 -0.07 5.33 -5.55
C GLY A 13 1.06 4.32 -5.36
N SER A 14 1.30 3.43 -6.32
CA SER A 14 2.38 2.43 -6.22
C SER A 14 3.77 3.05 -6.26
N HIS A 15 3.99 4.05 -7.13
CA HIS A 15 5.27 4.76 -7.21
C HIS A 15 5.50 5.64 -5.98
N ILE A 16 4.45 6.32 -5.48
CA ILE A 16 4.55 7.08 -4.23
C ILE A 16 4.89 6.14 -3.07
N ALA A 17 4.21 4.98 -2.97
CA ALA A 17 4.47 3.99 -1.93
C ALA A 17 5.91 3.46 -1.98
N GLU A 18 6.44 3.20 -3.18
CA GLU A 18 7.81 2.71 -3.37
C GLU A 18 8.85 3.70 -2.85
N VAL A 19 8.72 4.99 -3.21
CA VAL A 19 9.63 6.04 -2.73
C VAL A 19 9.55 6.17 -1.21
N LEU A 20 8.33 6.23 -0.65
CA LEU A 20 8.15 6.35 0.80
C LEU A 20 8.70 5.12 1.55
N TYR A 21 8.58 3.93 0.96
CA TYR A 21 9.17 2.72 1.53
C TYR A 21 10.70 2.78 1.50
N ALA A 22 11.29 3.20 0.38
CA ALA A 22 12.74 3.35 0.22
C ALA A 22 13.34 4.39 1.18
N GLU A 23 12.59 5.41 1.55
CA GLU A 23 12.96 6.40 2.57
C GLU A 23 12.86 5.87 4.03
N GLY A 24 12.39 4.63 4.23
CA GLY A 24 12.30 4.00 5.54
C GLY A 24 11.07 4.40 6.36
N HIS A 25 10.02 4.93 5.72
CA HIS A 25 8.75 5.20 6.41
C HIS A 25 7.98 3.90 6.69
N LYS A 26 7.23 3.89 7.81
CA LYS A 26 6.29 2.80 8.13
C LYS A 26 4.96 3.07 7.41
N LEU A 27 4.59 2.21 6.49
CA LEU A 27 3.42 2.41 5.61
C LEU A 27 2.25 1.50 6.00
N LEU A 28 1.07 2.10 6.10
CA LEU A 28 -0.21 1.41 5.99
C LEU A 28 -0.82 1.79 4.64
N LEU A 29 -1.00 0.81 3.77
CA LEU A 29 -1.40 1.00 2.38
C LEU A 29 -2.81 0.45 2.17
N THR A 30 -3.67 1.25 1.54
CA THR A 30 -5.01 0.76 1.22
C THR A 30 -5.08 0.11 -0.14
N LYS A 31 -5.84 -0.99 -0.21
CA LYS A 31 -6.23 -1.67 -1.44
C LYS A 31 -7.71 -2.05 -1.39
N ARG A 32 -8.25 -2.50 -2.52
CA ARG A 32 -9.51 -3.22 -2.55
C ARG A 32 -9.24 -4.72 -2.45
N TYR A 33 -10.21 -5.51 -2.01
CA TYR A 33 -10.09 -6.97 -1.85
C TYR A 33 -9.55 -7.63 -3.13
N LYS A 34 -10.07 -7.21 -4.30
CA LYS A 34 -9.67 -7.71 -5.63
C LYS A 34 -8.53 -6.94 -6.30
N SER A 35 -7.87 -6.00 -5.62
CA SER A 35 -6.73 -5.28 -6.21
C SER A 35 -5.59 -6.24 -6.53
N ASN A 36 -5.05 -6.13 -7.75
CA ASN A 36 -3.79 -6.79 -8.11
C ASN A 36 -2.61 -5.91 -7.65
N LEU A 37 -1.69 -6.50 -6.88
CA LEU A 37 -0.53 -5.83 -6.29
C LEU A 37 0.76 -5.97 -7.11
N TRP A 38 0.67 -6.36 -8.40
CA TRP A 38 1.86 -6.55 -9.25
C TRP A 38 2.78 -5.32 -9.33
N ARG A 39 2.20 -4.11 -9.31
CA ARG A 39 2.93 -2.82 -9.30
C ARG A 39 3.68 -2.55 -8.00
N CYS A 40 3.35 -3.26 -6.93
CA CYS A 40 3.92 -3.07 -5.61
C CYS A 40 4.90 -4.20 -5.24
N SER A 41 5.25 -5.08 -6.19
CA SER A 41 6.02 -6.30 -5.93
C SER A 41 7.38 -6.07 -5.26
N SER A 42 8.03 -4.93 -5.51
CA SER A 42 9.33 -4.57 -4.93
C SER A 42 9.30 -4.29 -3.42
N PHE A 43 8.14 -3.89 -2.87
CA PHE A 43 8.00 -3.50 -1.45
C PHE A 43 6.80 -4.14 -0.75
N ARG A 44 6.00 -4.95 -1.46
CA ARG A 44 4.71 -5.48 -1.01
C ARG A 44 4.76 -6.12 0.37
N ASP A 45 5.81 -6.91 0.62
CA ASP A 45 5.95 -7.70 1.84
C ASP A 45 6.59 -6.90 2.99
N GLY A 46 7.12 -5.71 2.70
CA GLY A 46 7.74 -4.80 3.66
C GLY A 46 6.78 -3.75 4.26
N VAL A 47 5.50 -3.79 3.89
CA VAL A 47 4.49 -2.78 4.26
C VAL A 47 3.23 -3.43 4.80
N GLN A 48 2.40 -2.67 5.51
CA GLN A 48 1.10 -3.15 5.99
C GLN A 48 0.03 -2.82 4.96
N TRP A 49 -0.92 -3.74 4.75
CA TRP A 49 -2.04 -3.55 3.83
C TRP A 49 -3.36 -3.60 4.58
N THR A 50 -4.34 -2.83 4.13
CA THR A 50 -5.72 -2.92 4.62
C THR A 50 -6.71 -2.78 3.47
N ASN A 51 -7.82 -3.51 3.54
CA ASN A 51 -8.89 -3.46 2.56
C ASN A 51 -9.87 -2.32 2.89
N THR A 52 -10.24 -1.51 1.90
CA THR A 52 -11.20 -0.41 2.08
C THR A 52 -12.63 -0.76 1.71
N ASP A 53 -12.84 -1.92 1.12
CA ASP A 53 -14.11 -2.41 0.59
C ASP A 53 -14.60 -3.66 1.34
N THR A 54 -14.09 -3.89 2.55
CA THR A 54 -14.50 -4.96 3.47
C THR A 54 -15.00 -4.37 4.78
N ASN A 55 -16.01 -5.01 5.38
CA ASN A 55 -16.55 -4.62 6.69
C ASN A 55 -15.70 -5.16 7.87
N GLN A 56 -14.46 -5.54 7.60
CA GLN A 56 -13.50 -6.10 8.55
C GLN A 56 -12.23 -5.27 8.51
N PHE A 57 -11.76 -4.88 9.69
CA PHE A 57 -10.48 -4.21 9.87
C PHE A 57 -9.41 -5.29 10.06
N GLU A 58 -8.43 -5.33 9.15
CA GLU A 58 -7.31 -6.28 9.13
C GLU A 58 -6.07 -5.70 9.81
#